data_AF-A0AA39DCH0-F1
#
_entry.id   AF-A0AA39DCH0-F1
#
_cell.length_a   1.000
_cell.length_b   1.000
_cell.length_c   1.000
_cell.angle_alpha   90.00
_cell.angle_beta   90.00
_cell.angle_gamma   90.00
#
_symmetry.space_group_name_H-M   'P 1'
#
loop_
_entity.id
_entity.type
_entity.pdbx_description
1 polymer ?
#
loop_
_entity_poly.entity_id
_entity_poly.type
_entity_poly.pdbx_seq_one_letter_code
_entity_poly.pdbx_strand_id
1 'polypeptide(L)'
;MALILAVIFIGTLFSAAIEIRDTRWFWQRSKTPLQWLLCFPLGTQPSGQAFFWSYAYYLSRFLYMFCTYFILGHCKLSLLNICKNLMLLCMSFLWLEFSQSFQLVEIMLAILVYSVIYGYKFWTTIGLPSTCFSFVLSCQIVLLGSNVLCHVGVLLLHLRKGGCNGIGALIFNKTSLKGLLDIWQKHI
;
A
#
# COMPACT_ATOMS: atom_id res chain seq x y z
N MET A 1 -1.73 -16.33 3.75
CA MET A 1 -1.58 -14.95 3.21
C MET A 1 -2.88 -14.42 2.61
N ALA A 2 -3.53 -15.12 1.69
CA ALA A 2 -4.81 -14.67 1.09
C ALA A 2 -5.92 -14.37 2.12
N LEU A 3 -6.12 -15.26 3.11
CA LEU A 3 -7.11 -15.06 4.19
C LEU A 3 -6.82 -13.81 5.03
N ILE A 4 -5.55 -13.62 5.43
CA ILE A 4 -5.11 -12.45 6.21
C ILE A 4 -5.39 -11.16 5.42
N LEU A 5 -5.04 -11.16 4.12
CA LEU A 5 -5.30 -10.03 3.23
C LEU A 5 -6.81 -9.77 3.07
N ALA A 6 -7.64 -10.80 2.95
CA ALA A 6 -9.09 -10.66 2.86
C ALA A 6 -9.71 -10.08 4.14
N VAL A 7 -9.26 -10.51 5.32
CA VAL A 7 -9.72 -9.95 6.60
C VAL A 7 -9.35 -8.47 6.70
N ILE A 8 -8.12 -8.12 6.34
CA ILE A 8 -7.67 -6.73 6.34
C ILE A 8 -8.46 -5.90 5.31
N PHE A 9 -8.77 -6.46 4.14
CA PHE A 9 -9.59 -5.80 3.11
C PHE A 9 -10.98 -5.46 3.61
N ILE A 10 -11.67 -6.44 4.21
CA ILE A 10 -13.03 -6.25 4.73
C ILE A 10 -13.00 -5.25 5.89
N GLY A 11 -12.00 -5.37 6.77
CA GLY A 11 -11.80 -4.46 7.88
C GLY A 11 -11.56 -3.01 7.45
N THR A 12 -10.63 -2.79 6.51
CA THR A 12 -10.35 -1.47 5.93
C THR A 12 -11.57 -0.87 5.23
N LEU A 13 -12.28 -1.65 4.41
CA LEU A 13 -13.50 -1.19 3.73
C LEU A 13 -14.59 -0.77 4.71
N PHE A 14 -14.84 -1.60 5.73
CA PHE A 14 -15.90 -1.33 6.70
C PHE A 14 -15.56 -0.13 7.58
N SER A 15 -14.32 -0.03 8.06
CA SER A 15 -13.85 1.14 8.80
C SER A 15 -13.90 2.42 7.95
N ALA A 16 -13.47 2.37 6.69
CA ALA A 16 -13.56 3.52 5.79
C ALA A 16 -15.02 3.92 5.53
N ALA A 17 -15.93 2.96 5.37
CA ALA A 17 -17.36 3.24 5.17
C ALA A 17 -18.01 3.88 6.39
N ILE A 18 -17.69 3.41 7.60
CA ILE A 18 -18.15 4.01 8.85
C ILE A 18 -17.60 5.43 9.00
N GLU A 19 -16.30 5.61 8.80
CA GLU A 19 -15.65 6.90 8.99
C GLU A 19 -16.14 7.94 7.98
N ILE A 20 -16.38 7.54 6.72
CA ILE A 20 -17.04 8.39 5.71
C ILE A 20 -18.48 8.73 6.13
N ARG A 21 -19.21 7.79 6.74
CA ARG A 21 -20.60 8.01 7.18
C ARG A 21 -20.68 9.01 8.34
N ASP A 22 -19.81 8.88 9.33
CA ASP A 22 -19.79 9.74 10.52
C ASP A 22 -19.23 11.13 10.19
N THR A 23 -18.19 11.22 9.37
CA THR A 23 -17.62 12.50 8.93
C THR A 23 -18.48 13.23 7.91
N ARG A 24 -19.49 12.56 7.32
CA ARG A 24 -20.47 13.15 6.40
C ARG A 24 -21.22 14.33 7.01
N TRP A 25 -21.44 14.31 8.33
CA TRP A 25 -22.12 15.40 9.04
C TRP A 25 -21.21 16.61 9.24
N PHE A 26 -19.91 16.38 9.44
CA PHE A 26 -18.89 17.44 9.56
C PHE A 26 -18.58 18.10 8.21
N TRP A 27 -18.78 17.35 7.11
CA TRP A 27 -18.57 17.82 5.75
C TRP A 27 -19.91 18.24 5.13
N GLN A 28 -20.30 19.49 5.35
CA GLN A 28 -21.38 20.10 4.55
C GLN A 28 -21.05 20.02 3.05
N ARG A 29 -21.67 19.04 2.38
CA ARG A 29 -22.09 18.97 0.96
C ARG A 29 -21.08 19.29 -0.16
N SER A 30 -19.82 19.64 0.10
CA SER A 30 -18.91 20.23 -0.91
C SER A 30 -17.75 19.35 -1.37
N LYS A 31 -17.52 18.17 -0.78
CA LYS A 31 -16.37 17.33 -1.15
C LYS A 31 -16.77 15.85 -1.25
N THR A 32 -16.25 15.19 -2.28
CA THR A 32 -16.55 13.76 -2.55
C THR A 32 -15.72 12.85 -1.64
N PRO A 33 -16.24 11.66 -1.25
CA PRO A 33 -15.54 10.71 -0.39
C PRO A 33 -14.19 10.26 -0.99
N LEU A 34 -14.11 10.14 -2.32
CA LEU A 34 -12.85 9.87 -3.02
C LEU A 34 -11.82 10.98 -2.84
N GLN A 35 -12.26 12.23 -2.75
CA GLN A 35 -11.36 13.37 -2.56
C GLN A 35 -10.78 13.42 -1.15
N TRP A 36 -11.53 12.96 -0.14
CA TRP A 36 -11.02 12.77 1.22
C TRP A 36 -10.00 11.64 1.28
N LEU A 37 -10.29 10.49 0.64
CA LEU A 37 -9.36 9.36 0.56
C LEU A 37 -8.05 9.70 -0.17
N LEU A 38 -8.11 10.61 -1.15
CA LEU A 38 -6.94 11.07 -1.92
C LEU A 38 -6.14 12.18 -1.22
N CYS A 39 -6.78 13.07 -0.47
CA CYS A 39 -6.11 14.20 0.17
C CYS A 39 -6.70 14.45 1.56
N PHE A 40 -5.95 14.05 2.59
CA PHE A 40 -6.30 14.35 3.97
C PHE A 40 -6.01 15.83 4.28
N PRO A 41 -6.89 16.51 5.05
CA PRO A 41 -6.61 17.86 5.52
C PRO A 41 -5.34 17.89 6.38
N LEU A 42 -4.65 19.03 6.37
CA LEU A 42 -3.44 19.23 7.17
C LEU A 42 -3.76 19.08 8.67
N GLY A 43 -2.91 18.36 9.41
CA GLY A 43 -3.07 18.17 10.87
C GLY A 43 -3.99 17.01 11.27
N THR A 44 -4.39 16.12 10.34
CA THR A 44 -5.04 14.86 10.74
C THR A 44 -4.08 14.04 11.60
N GLN A 45 -4.48 13.75 12.83
CA GLN A 45 -3.77 12.82 13.68
C GLN A 45 -3.89 11.40 13.10
N PRO A 46 -2.84 10.56 13.14
CA PRO A 46 -2.87 9.15 12.68
C PRO A 46 -3.74 8.23 13.55
N SER A 47 -4.77 8.77 14.20
CA SER A 47 -5.68 8.07 15.10
C SER A 47 -7.03 7.89 14.43
N GLY A 48 -7.39 6.66 14.12
CA GLY A 48 -8.68 6.34 13.50
C GLY A 48 -8.84 4.84 13.21
N GLN A 49 -10.08 4.40 13.07
CA GLN A 49 -10.40 3.00 12.82
C GLN A 49 -9.89 2.53 11.45
N ALA A 50 -9.80 3.43 10.47
CA ALA A 50 -9.18 3.16 9.18
C ALA A 50 -7.64 3.02 9.27
N PHE A 51 -6.99 3.80 10.14
CA PHE A 51 -5.54 3.72 10.34
C PHE A 51 -5.13 2.41 11.04
N PHE A 52 -5.94 1.91 11.98
CA PHE A 52 -5.71 0.61 12.64
C PHE A 52 -5.46 -0.53 11.63
N TRP A 53 -6.28 -0.63 10.59
CA TRP A 53 -6.12 -1.68 9.60
C TRP A 53 -4.91 -1.48 8.68
N SER A 54 -4.47 -0.23 8.49
CA SER A 54 -3.19 0.05 7.84
C SER A 54 -2.03 -0.49 8.67
N TYR A 55 -2.04 -0.28 9.99
CA TYR A 55 -1.05 -0.89 10.89
C TYR A 55 -1.08 -2.42 10.81
N ALA A 56 -2.28 -3.03 10.83
CA ALA A 56 -2.44 -4.48 10.71
C ALA A 56 -1.89 -5.02 9.36
N TYR A 57 -2.07 -4.27 8.27
CA TYR A 57 -1.50 -4.60 6.97
C TYR A 57 0.04 -4.61 6.97
N TYR A 58 0.65 -3.55 7.49
CA TYR A 58 2.12 -3.47 7.55
C TYR A 58 2.71 -4.51 8.49
N LEU A 59 2.07 -4.75 9.63
CA LEU A 59 2.48 -5.80 10.56
C LEU A 59 2.40 -7.19 9.91
N SER A 60 1.33 -7.47 9.15
CA SER A 60 1.19 -8.74 8.43
C SER A 60 2.31 -8.95 7.39
N ARG A 61 2.73 -7.88 6.69
CA ARG A 61 3.88 -7.94 5.77
C ARG A 61 5.20 -8.13 6.51
N PHE A 62 5.37 -7.50 7.66
CA PHE A 62 6.55 -7.68 8.51
C PHE A 62 6.67 -9.13 8.98
N LEU A 63 5.60 -9.68 9.56
CA LEU A 63 5.56 -11.07 10.00
C LEU A 63 5.81 -12.04 8.85
N TYR A 64 5.20 -11.81 7.69
CA TYR A 64 5.43 -12.66 6.53
C TYR A 64 6.89 -12.63 6.07
N MET A 65 7.51 -11.45 6.02
CA MET A 65 8.94 -11.33 5.70
C MET A 65 9.83 -12.02 6.73
N PHE A 66 9.52 -11.84 8.01
CA PHE A 66 10.27 -12.46 9.10
C PHE A 66 10.15 -13.98 9.07
N CYS A 67 8.93 -14.52 8.91
CA CYS A 67 8.70 -15.95 8.75
C CYS A 67 9.40 -16.50 7.50
N THR A 68 9.33 -15.79 6.36
CA THR A 68 10.02 -16.22 5.14
C THR A 68 11.53 -16.25 5.34
N TYR A 69 12.10 -15.25 6.01
CA TYR A 69 13.53 -15.21 6.32
C TYR A 69 13.96 -16.34 7.26
N PHE A 70 13.19 -16.61 8.31
CA PHE A 70 13.51 -17.67 9.27
C PHE A 70 13.32 -19.06 8.67
N ILE A 71 12.26 -19.26 7.87
CA ILE A 71 11.94 -20.54 7.22
C ILE A 71 12.89 -20.84 6.04
N LEU A 72 13.26 -19.84 5.24
CA LEU A 72 14.29 -19.99 4.17
C LEU A 72 15.72 -19.76 4.69
N GLY A 73 15.91 -19.60 6.00
CA GLY A 73 17.11 -19.09 6.68
C GLY A 73 18.41 -19.89 6.56
N HIS A 74 18.48 -20.87 5.66
CA HIS A 74 19.71 -21.62 5.34
C HIS A 74 20.23 -21.38 3.92
N CYS A 75 19.53 -20.63 3.07
CA CYS A 75 20.00 -20.33 1.72
C CYS A 75 20.48 -18.87 1.62
N LYS A 76 21.78 -18.69 1.34
CA LYS A 76 22.52 -17.43 1.10
C LYS A 76 21.62 -16.25 0.68
N LEU A 77 21.09 -15.49 1.64
CA LEU A 77 20.44 -14.22 1.36
C LEU A 77 21.53 -13.14 1.29
N SER A 78 21.69 -12.55 0.10
CA SER A 78 22.56 -11.38 -0.09
C SER A 78 22.14 -10.25 0.85
N LEU A 79 23.12 -9.58 1.47
CA LEU A 79 22.93 -8.37 2.30
C LEU A 79 22.02 -7.33 1.62
N LEU A 80 22.06 -7.25 0.29
CA LEU A 80 21.22 -6.36 -0.51
C LEU A 80 19.72 -6.65 -0.36
N ASN A 81 19.33 -7.94 -0.29
CA ASN A 81 17.92 -8.29 -0.08
C ASN A 81 17.46 -7.89 1.31
N ILE A 82 18.30 -8.04 2.33
CA ILE A 82 17.99 -7.63 3.71
C ILE A 82 17.84 -6.11 3.79
N CYS A 83 18.79 -5.35 3.23
CA CYS A 83 18.71 -3.88 3.20
C CYS A 83 17.49 -3.37 2.45
N LYS A 84 17.15 -3.97 1.30
CA LYS A 84 15.93 -3.63 0.53
C LYS A 84 14.67 -3.85 1.36
N ASN A 85 14.61 -4.97 2.08
CA ASN A 85 13.49 -5.36 2.91
C ASN A 85 13.34 -4.45 4.14
N LEU A 86 14.46 -4.06 4.76
CA LEU A 86 14.49 -3.10 5.87
C LEU A 86 14.10 -1.69 5.44
N MET A 87 14.58 -1.21 4.31
CA MET A 87 14.17 0.07 3.73
C MET A 87 12.67 0.11 3.48
N LEU A 88 12.10 -0.97 2.92
CA LEU A 88 10.66 -1.08 2.68
C LEU A 88 9.83 -0.98 3.98
N LEU A 89 10.39 -1.45 5.10
CA LEU A 89 9.82 -1.31 6.44
C LEU A 89 9.91 0.13 6.96
N CYS A 90 11.07 0.79 6.82
CA CYS A 90 11.22 2.20 7.17
C CYS A 90 10.25 3.09 6.37
N MET A 91 10.08 2.83 5.06
CA MET A 91 9.11 3.55 4.23
C MET A 91 7.68 3.38 4.73
N SER A 92 7.33 2.16 5.14
CA SER A 92 6.02 1.82 5.68
C SER A 92 5.74 2.53 7.01
N PHE A 93 6.75 2.63 7.87
CA PHE A 93 6.68 3.37 9.14
C PHE A 93 6.51 4.87 8.91
N LEU A 94 7.30 5.46 8.00
CA LEU A 94 7.18 6.86 7.63
C LEU A 94 5.81 7.19 7.04
N TRP A 95 5.21 6.27 6.27
CA TRP A 95 3.85 6.46 5.76
C TRP A 95 2.81 6.57 6.88
N LEU A 96 2.89 5.71 7.89
CA LEU A 96 2.00 5.72 9.06
C LEU A 96 2.17 6.99 9.89
N GLU A 97 3.41 7.36 10.23
CA GLU A 97 3.71 8.51 11.09
C GLU A 97 3.22 9.83 10.46
N PHE A 98 3.45 10.00 9.15
CA PHE A 98 3.05 11.21 8.43
C PHE A 98 1.62 11.16 7.87
N SER A 99 0.84 10.11 8.19
CA SER A 99 -0.53 9.89 7.67
C SER A 99 -0.61 10.20 6.18
N GLN A 100 0.25 9.56 5.38
CA GLN A 100 0.42 9.93 3.98
C GLN A 100 -0.92 9.88 3.26
N SER A 101 -1.34 11.02 2.69
CA SER A 101 -2.51 11.07 1.81
C SER A 101 -2.38 10.00 0.71
N PHE A 102 -3.48 9.34 0.36
CA PHE A 102 -3.54 8.18 -0.57
C PHE A 102 -3.13 6.80 -0.02
N GLN A 103 -2.56 6.70 1.20
CA GLN A 103 -2.15 5.41 1.78
C GLN A 103 -3.27 4.37 1.85
N LEU A 104 -4.49 4.74 2.26
CA LEU A 104 -5.61 3.79 2.35
C LEU A 104 -6.02 3.25 0.98
N VAL A 105 -6.06 4.10 -0.04
CA VAL A 105 -6.44 3.70 -1.40
C VAL A 105 -5.39 2.77 -2.00
N GLU A 106 -4.11 3.06 -1.76
CA GLU A 106 -3.02 2.20 -2.19
C GLU A 106 -3.08 0.81 -1.53
N ILE A 107 -3.32 0.77 -0.22
CA ILE A 107 -3.47 -0.49 0.51
C ILE A 107 -4.68 -1.27 -0.01
N MET A 108 -5.80 -0.61 -0.28
CA MET A 108 -7.01 -1.26 -0.81
C MET A 108 -6.79 -1.87 -2.19
N LEU A 109 -6.17 -1.11 -3.11
CA LEU A 109 -5.83 -1.58 -4.46
C LEU A 109 -4.83 -2.74 -4.40
N ALA A 110 -3.80 -2.62 -3.57
CA ALA A 110 -2.80 -3.66 -3.40
C ALA A 110 -3.42 -4.95 -2.87
N ILE A 111 -4.23 -4.87 -1.81
CA ILE A 111 -4.88 -6.05 -1.22
C ILE A 111 -5.82 -6.73 -2.23
N LEU A 112 -6.60 -5.95 -2.99
CA LEU A 112 -7.48 -6.49 -4.02
C LEU A 112 -6.71 -7.27 -5.09
N VAL A 113 -5.65 -6.67 -5.63
CA VAL A 113 -4.82 -7.28 -6.67
C VAL A 113 -4.09 -8.51 -6.13
N TYR A 114 -3.52 -8.43 -4.93
CA TYR A 114 -2.85 -9.57 -4.32
C TYR A 114 -3.82 -10.71 -3.99
N SER A 115 -5.05 -10.41 -3.55
CA SER A 115 -6.08 -11.43 -3.36
C SER A 115 -6.37 -12.19 -4.67
N VAL A 116 -6.52 -11.47 -5.78
CA VAL A 116 -6.70 -12.06 -7.12
C VAL A 116 -5.49 -12.90 -7.55
N ILE A 117 -4.26 -12.40 -7.36
CA ILE A 117 -3.03 -13.12 -7.72
C ILE A 117 -2.89 -14.40 -6.88
N TYR A 118 -3.10 -14.33 -5.57
CA TYR A 118 -2.99 -15.49 -4.70
C TYR A 118 -4.13 -16.49 -4.93
N GLY A 119 -5.34 -16.01 -5.22
CA GLY A 119 -6.46 -16.85 -5.64
C GLY A 119 -6.17 -17.58 -6.95
N TYR A 120 -5.62 -16.89 -7.95
CA TYR A 120 -5.18 -17.50 -9.22
C TYR A 120 -4.08 -18.54 -9.00
N LYS A 121 -3.08 -18.26 -8.16
CA LYS A 121 -2.05 -19.25 -7.83
C LYS A 121 -2.65 -20.48 -7.16
N PHE A 122 -3.54 -20.31 -6.19
CA PHE A 122 -4.25 -21.41 -5.55
C PHE A 122 -5.05 -22.24 -6.57
N TRP A 123 -5.80 -21.56 -7.45
CA TRP A 123 -6.54 -22.17 -8.56
C TRP A 123 -5.64 -23.04 -9.44
N THR A 124 -4.48 -22.53 -9.87
CA THR A 124 -3.52 -23.29 -10.69
C THR A 124 -2.87 -24.44 -9.93
N THR A 125 -2.72 -24.35 -8.60
CA THR A 125 -2.10 -25.41 -7.77
C THR A 125 -3.04 -26.60 -7.57
N ILE A 126 -4.36 -26.37 -7.61
CA ILE A 126 -5.40 -27.42 -7.54
C ILE A 126 -5.53 -28.19 -8.87
N GLY A 127 -4.80 -27.79 -9.91
CA GLY A 127 -4.79 -28.47 -11.21
C GLY A 127 -5.88 -27.99 -12.18
N LEU A 128 -6.55 -26.87 -11.87
CA LEU A 128 -7.47 -26.22 -12.80
C LEU A 128 -6.70 -25.51 -13.93
N PRO A 129 -7.31 -25.38 -15.13
CA PRO A 129 -6.62 -24.86 -16.30
C PRO A 129 -6.08 -23.45 -16.04
N SER A 130 -4.77 -23.31 -16.26
CA SER A 130 -4.05 -22.04 -16.26
C SER A 130 -4.30 -21.32 -17.57
N THR A 131 -4.49 -20.01 -17.52
CA THR A 131 -4.46 -19.18 -18.74
C THR A 131 -3.05 -19.14 -19.32
N CYS A 132 -2.92 -19.12 -20.65
CA CYS A 132 -1.63 -19.11 -21.37
C CYS A 132 -0.89 -17.76 -21.27
N PHE A 133 -1.58 -16.72 -20.82
CA PHE A 133 -1.04 -15.37 -20.67
C PHE A 133 -0.56 -15.11 -19.24
N SER A 134 0.43 -14.23 -19.08
CA SER A 134 0.96 -13.77 -17.78
C SER A 134 -0.05 -12.91 -17.01
N PHE A 135 -1.14 -13.53 -16.56
CA PHE A 135 -2.22 -12.89 -15.79
C PHE A 135 -1.68 -12.10 -14.59
N VAL A 136 -0.73 -12.69 -13.86
CA VAL A 136 -0.07 -12.05 -12.71
C VAL A 136 0.64 -10.76 -13.12
N LEU A 137 1.33 -10.75 -14.27
CA LEU A 137 2.04 -9.57 -14.77
C LEU A 137 1.05 -8.46 -15.15
N SER A 138 -0.05 -8.79 -15.83
CA SER A 138 -1.08 -7.79 -16.13
C SER A 138 -1.72 -7.19 -14.88
N CYS A 139 -2.04 -8.01 -13.88
CA CYS A 139 -2.53 -7.51 -12.60
C CYS A 139 -1.54 -6.54 -11.93
N GLN A 140 -0.25 -6.85 -12.00
CA GLN A 140 0.81 -5.98 -11.46
C GLN A 140 0.95 -4.67 -12.26
N ILE A 141 0.85 -4.71 -13.59
CA ILE A 141 0.89 -3.52 -14.45
C ILE A 141 -0.31 -2.62 -14.15
N VAL A 142 -1.51 -3.19 -13.99
CA VAL A 142 -2.72 -2.44 -13.63
C VAL A 142 -2.55 -1.77 -12.27
N LEU A 143 -2.05 -2.50 -11.26
CA LEU A 143 -1.78 -1.95 -9.93
C LEU A 143 -0.79 -0.78 -9.97
N LEU A 144 0.31 -0.95 -10.72
CA LEU A 144 1.32 0.09 -10.89
C LEU A 144 0.72 1.32 -11.57
N GLY A 145 -0.02 1.11 -12.66
CA GLY A 145 -0.69 2.18 -13.40
C GLY A 145 -1.69 2.95 -12.55
N SER A 146 -2.54 2.24 -11.78
CA SER A 146 -3.51 2.88 -10.89
C SER A 146 -2.83 3.69 -9.78
N ASN A 147 -1.74 3.18 -9.20
CA ASN A 147 -1.01 3.90 -8.16
C ASN A 147 -0.35 5.17 -8.71
N VAL A 148 0.26 5.10 -9.90
CA VAL A 148 0.84 6.28 -10.56
C VAL A 148 -0.24 7.32 -10.84
N LEU A 149 -1.38 6.91 -11.41
CA LEU A 149 -2.49 7.81 -11.73
C LEU A 149 -3.03 8.50 -10.47
N CYS A 150 -3.21 7.74 -9.39
CA CYS A 150 -3.67 8.31 -8.13
C CYS A 150 -2.66 9.27 -7.50
N HIS A 151 -1.36 8.96 -7.51
CA HIS A 151 -0.32 9.90 -7.04
C HIS A 151 -0.31 11.21 -7.83
N VAL A 152 -0.52 11.16 -9.15
CA VAL A 152 -0.70 12.36 -9.98
C VAL A 152 -1.95 13.13 -9.53
N GLY A 153 -3.04 12.44 -9.23
CA GLY A 153 -4.27 13.03 -8.67
C GLY A 153 -4.03 13.74 -7.33
N VAL A 154 -3.27 13.14 -6.41
CA VAL A 154 -2.88 13.77 -5.13
C VAL A 154 -2.06 15.03 -5.36
N LEU A 155 -1.10 15.00 -6.28
CA LEU A 155 -0.26 16.16 -6.60
C LEU A 155 -1.09 17.31 -7.16
N LEU A 156 -2.01 17.02 -8.08
CA LEU A 156 -2.94 18.02 -8.64
C LEU A 156 -3.85 18.61 -7.56
N LEU A 157 -4.36 17.79 -6.65
CA LEU A 157 -5.19 18.24 -5.53
C LEU A 157 -4.40 19.10 -4.55
N HIS A 158 -3.16 18.73 -4.26
CA HIS A 158 -2.26 19.49 -3.41
C HIS A 158 -2.03 20.90 -3.94
N LEU A 159 -1.68 21.01 -5.23
CA LEU A 159 -1.42 22.29 -5.90
C LEU A 159 -2.68 23.17 -5.98
N ARG A 160 -3.88 22.57 -6.14
CA ARG A 160 -5.13 23.33 -6.24
C ARG A 160 -5.77 23.73 -4.91
N LYS A 161 -5.50 23.00 -3.81
CA LYS A 161 -6.20 23.18 -2.52
C LYS A 161 -5.32 23.65 -1.35
N GLY A 162 -4.05 23.97 -1.60
CA GLY A 162 -3.18 24.60 -0.60
C GLY A 162 -2.58 23.67 0.45
N GLY A 163 -2.47 22.36 0.16
CA GLY A 163 -1.85 21.41 1.07
C GLY A 163 -2.59 20.08 1.22
N CYS A 164 -1.84 18.97 1.27
CA CYS A 164 -2.32 17.64 1.64
C CYS A 164 -1.29 17.06 2.62
N ASN A 165 -1.73 16.28 3.60
CA ASN A 165 -0.83 15.73 4.60
C ASN A 165 0.15 14.68 4.01
N GLY A 166 1.39 14.65 4.52
CA GLY A 166 2.38 13.62 4.20
C GLY A 166 3.16 13.75 2.88
N ILE A 167 3.12 14.91 2.19
CA ILE A 167 3.89 15.12 0.94
C ILE A 167 5.40 15.13 1.13
N GLY A 168 5.89 15.59 2.29
CA GLY A 168 7.31 15.52 2.63
C GLY A 168 7.84 14.08 2.71
N ALA A 169 7.05 13.18 3.31
CA ALA A 169 7.37 11.76 3.40
C ALA A 169 7.37 11.07 2.02
N LEU A 170 6.47 11.48 1.12
CA LEU A 170 6.43 10.99 -0.26
C LEU A 170 7.71 11.32 -1.05
N ILE A 171 8.20 12.57 -0.94
CA ILE A 171 9.42 13.02 -1.62
C ILE A 171 10.64 12.29 -1.05
N PHE A 172 10.72 12.15 0.27
CA PHE A 172 11.80 11.45 0.95
C PHE A 172 11.85 9.96 0.59
N ASN A 173 10.69 9.28 0.56
CA ASN A 173 10.61 7.86 0.23
C ASN A 173 10.98 7.58 -1.23
N LYS A 174 10.54 8.41 -2.18
CA LYS A 174 10.90 8.23 -3.60
C LYS A 174 12.38 8.47 -3.86
N THR A 175 12.97 9.48 -3.22
CA THR A 175 14.39 9.81 -3.39
C THR A 175 15.28 8.71 -2.83
N SER A 176 14.96 8.25 -1.61
CA SER A 176 15.68 7.16 -0.95
C SER A 176 15.54 5.82 -1.67
N LEU A 177 14.35 5.49 -2.19
CA LEU A 177 14.12 4.26 -2.96
C LEU A 177 14.87 4.29 -4.31
N LYS A 178 14.88 5.44 -5.00
CA LYS A 178 15.60 5.60 -6.26
C LYS A 178 17.10 5.44 -6.08
N GLY A 179 17.68 6.07 -5.04
CA GLY A 179 19.10 5.91 -4.73
C GLY A 179 19.49 4.46 -4.44
N LEU A 180 18.64 3.72 -3.73
CA LEU A 180 18.86 2.29 -3.47
C LEU A 180 18.76 1.44 -4.75
N LEU A 181 17.83 1.77 -5.66
CA LEU A 181 17.66 1.09 -6.94
C LEU A 181 18.88 1.32 -7.85
N ASP A 182 19.41 2.54 -7.87
CA ASP A 182 20.63 2.88 -8.62
C ASP A 182 21.87 2.16 -8.07
N ILE A 183 21.98 1.98 -6.75
CA ILE A 183 23.04 1.17 -6.13
C ILE A 183 22.89 -0.30 -6.50
N TRP A 184 21.65 -0.82 -6.50
CA TRP A 184 21.37 -2.21 -6.84
C TRP A 184 21.67 -2.51 -8.31
N GLN A 185 21.36 -1.58 -9.22
CA GLN A 185 21.63 -1.71 -10.65
C GLN A 185 23.12 -1.57 -11.01
N LYS A 186 23.93 -0.98 -10.13
CA LYS A 186 25.40 -0.93 -10.25
C LYS A 186 26.11 -2.20 -9.77
N HIS A 187 25.42 -3.07 -9.04
CA HIS A 187 25.98 -4.29 -8.43
C HIS A 187 25.44 -5.60 -9.05
N ILE A 188 24.70 -5.49 -10.17
CA ILE A 188 24.35 -6.55 -11.10
C ILE A 188 25.25 -6.43 -12.33
#